data_AF-A0A7C7PDV6-F1
#
_entry.id   AF-A0A7C7PDV6-F1
#
_cell.length_a   1.000
_cell.length_b   1.000
_cell.length_c   1.000
_cell.angle_alpha   90.00
_cell.angle_beta   90.00
_cell.angle_gamma   90.00
#
_symmetry.space_group_name_H-M   'P 1'
#
loop_
_entity.id
_entity.type
_entity.pdbx_description
1 polymer ?
#
loop_
_entity_poly.entity_id
_entity_poly.type
_entity_poly.pdbx_seq_one_letter_code
_entity_poly.pdbx_strand_id
1 'polypeptide(L)'
;NAETVANGFKIILSDPNVKSILINIFGGIVRCDRVAQGVIDAMDTVNVSIPVVVRLEGTNAKEAAELLEKSSLEFLVATSLADAAEKAVAAVTEGAQ
;
A
#
# COMPACT_ATOMS: atom_id res chain seq x y z
N ASN A 1 -3.06 -4.00 13.32
CA ASN A 1 -2.50 -3.05 14.30
C ASN A 1 -1.63 -2.09 13.51
N ALA A 2 -1.94 -0.78 13.49
CA ALA A 2 -1.25 0.21 12.65
C ALA A 2 0.26 0.25 12.93
N GLU A 3 0.65 0.03 14.19
CA GLU A 3 2.04 -0.07 14.62
C GLU A 3 2.85 -1.15 13.88
N THR A 4 2.25 -2.33 13.64
CA THR A 4 2.89 -3.40 12.89
C THR A 4 3.16 -3.00 11.45
N VAL A 5 2.20 -2.30 10.82
CA VAL A 5 2.33 -1.81 9.45
C VAL A 5 3.40 -0.72 9.38
N ALA A 6 3.37 0.26 10.30
CA ALA A 6 4.36 1.32 10.41
C ALA A 6 5.79 0.79 10.63
N ASN A 7 5.96 -0.24 11.47
CA ASN A 7 7.27 -0.88 11.66
C ASN A 7 7.73 -1.59 10.38
N GLY A 8 6.82 -2.21 9.63
CA GLY A 8 7.12 -2.77 8.30
C GLY A 8 7.65 -1.70 7.34
N PHE A 9 6.98 -0.55 7.26
CA PHE A 9 7.46 0.59 6.47
C PHE A 9 8.86 1.06 6.90
N LYS A 10 9.12 1.20 8.21
CA LYS A 10 10.44 1.61 8.72
C LYS A 10 11.55 0.64 8.33
N ILE A 11 11.28 -0.67 8.35
CA ILE A 11 12.26 -1.69 7.94
C ILE A 11 12.54 -1.55 6.44
N ILE A 12 11.50 -1.46 5.61
CA ILE A 12 11.65 -1.34 4.16
C ILE A 12 12.40 -0.04 3.79
N LEU A 13 12.02 1.08 4.39
CA LEU A 13 12.62 2.39 4.13
C LEU A 13 14.02 2.56 4.74
N SER A 14 14.51 1.60 5.53
CA SER A 14 15.89 1.61 5.99
C SER A 14 16.90 1.27 4.87
N ASP A 15 16.43 0.66 3.78
CA ASP A 15 17.24 0.41 2.59
C ASP A 15 17.09 1.58 1.59
N PRO A 16 18.17 2.36 1.33
CA PRO A 16 18.12 3.50 0.42
C PRO A 16 17.91 3.11 -1.05
N ASN A 17 17.98 1.82 -1.41
CA ASN A 17 17.76 1.36 -2.77
C ASN A 17 16.28 1.13 -3.11
N VAL A 18 15.38 1.21 -2.12
CA VAL A 18 13.95 1.01 -2.34
C VAL A 18 13.36 2.22 -3.07
N LYS A 19 12.74 1.97 -4.23
CA LYS A 19 12.14 3.01 -5.07
C LYS A 19 10.61 2.96 -5.14
N SER A 20 10.02 1.86 -4.71
CA SER A 20 8.56 1.65 -4.66
C SER A 20 8.22 0.57 -3.65
N ILE A 21 7.04 0.65 -3.03
CA ILE A 21 6.53 -0.38 -2.13
C ILE A 21 5.28 -1.00 -2.75
N LEU A 22 5.24 -2.33 -2.82
CA LEU A 22 4.04 -3.09 -3.18
C LEU A 22 3.52 -3.82 -1.95
N ILE A 23 2.33 -3.42 -1.49
CA ILE A 23 1.59 -4.07 -0.41
C ILE A 23 0.59 -5.03 -1.06
N ASN A 24 0.83 -6.34 -0.94
CA ASN A 24 -0.11 -7.36 -1.40
C ASN A 24 -0.64 -8.14 -0.19
N ILE A 25 -1.95 -8.06 0.06
CA ILE A 25 -2.59 -8.72 1.21
C ILE A 25 -3.81 -9.50 0.75
N PHE A 26 -3.87 -10.76 1.20
CA PHE A 26 -5.03 -11.63 1.07
C PHE A 26 -5.77 -11.68 2.42
N GLY A 27 -6.87 -10.93 2.54
CA GLY A 27 -7.76 -10.93 3.69
C GLY A 27 -8.72 -12.12 3.65
N GLY A 28 -8.34 -13.24 4.28
CA GLY A 28 -9.26 -14.36 4.51
C GLY A 28 -10.33 -14.01 5.55
N ILE A 29 -10.10 -14.46 6.79
CA ILE A 29 -10.95 -14.12 7.94
C ILE A 29 -10.80 -12.63 8.31
N VAL A 30 -9.62 -12.07 8.07
CA VAL A 30 -9.34 -10.65 8.33
C VAL A 30 -9.94 -9.81 7.21
N ARG A 31 -10.80 -8.88 7.62
CA ARG A 31 -11.44 -7.87 6.78
C ARG A 31 -10.43 -6.90 6.15
N CYS A 32 -10.43 -6.79 4.82
CA CYS A 32 -9.51 -5.93 4.07
C CYS A 32 -9.68 -4.46 4.40
N ASP A 33 -10.89 -3.99 4.72
CA ASP A 33 -11.14 -2.60 5.08
C ASP A 33 -10.43 -2.20 6.39
N ARG A 34 -10.33 -3.12 7.36
CA ARG A 34 -9.53 -2.89 8.58
C ARG A 34 -8.04 -2.84 8.30
N VAL A 35 -7.58 -3.62 7.32
CA VAL A 35 -6.18 -3.62 6.89
C VAL A 35 -5.86 -2.32 6.18
N ALA A 36 -6.71 -1.88 5.24
CA ALA A 36 -6.57 -0.61 4.54
C ALA A 36 -6.52 0.57 5.51
N GLN A 37 -7.41 0.62 6.51
CA GLN A 37 -7.35 1.65 7.54
C GLN A 37 -6.01 1.64 8.29
N GLY A 38 -5.50 0.46 8.65
CA GLY A 38 -4.19 0.33 9.30
C GLY A 38 -3.01 0.77 8.42
N VAL A 39 -3.14 0.68 7.09
CA VAL A 39 -2.15 1.21 6.14
C VAL A 39 -2.22 2.74 6.08
N ILE A 40 -3.42 3.31 5.99
CA ILE A 40 -3.65 4.77 6.01
C ILE A 40 -3.08 5.36 7.30
N ASP A 41 -3.48 4.82 8.45
CA ASP A 41 -3.01 5.30 9.77
C ASP A 41 -1.48 5.19 9.91
N ALA A 42 -0.87 4.16 9.33
CA ALA A 42 0.58 4.00 9.38
C ALA A 42 1.31 5.05 8.53
N MET A 43 0.77 5.38 7.36
CA MET A 43 1.34 6.37 6.45
C MET A 43 1.30 7.79 7.03
N ASP A 44 0.33 8.11 7.90
CA ASP A 44 0.31 9.40 8.63
C ASP A 44 1.44 9.51 9.66
N THR A 45 1.97 8.38 10.13
CA THR A 45 3.03 8.33 11.16
C THR A 45 4.43 8.13 10.60
N VAL A 46 4.54 7.70 9.34
CA VAL A 46 5.81 7.40 8.68
C VAL A 46 5.92 8.25 7.42
N ASN A 47 6.97 9.05 7.31
CA ASN A 47 7.17 9.89 6.13
C ASN A 47 7.61 9.04 4.93
N VAL A 48 6.66 8.60 4.12
CA VAL A 48 6.90 7.80 2.91
C VAL A 48 6.92 8.70 1.69
N SER A 49 8.09 8.83 1.05
CA SER A 49 8.30 9.68 -0.13
C SER A 49 8.38 8.90 -1.45
N ILE A 50 8.15 7.58 -1.40
CA ILE A 50 8.20 6.69 -2.57
C ILE A 50 6.80 6.15 -2.84
N PRO A 51 6.47 5.84 -4.11
CA PRO A 51 5.14 5.36 -4.48
C PRO A 51 4.79 4.05 -3.77
N VAL A 52 3.54 3.99 -3.29
CA VAL A 52 2.98 2.82 -2.63
C VAL A 52 1.84 2.25 -3.47
N VAL A 53 2.06 1.05 -3.98
CA VAL A 53 1.04 0.25 -4.67
C VAL A 53 0.39 -0.69 -3.67
N VAL A 54 -0.93 -0.74 -3.64
CA VAL A 54 -1.69 -1.58 -2.71
C VAL A 54 -2.62 -2.50 -3.47
N ARG A 55 -2.56 -3.79 -3.16
CA ARG A 55 -3.45 -4.81 -3.69
C ARG A 55 -4.06 -5.59 -2.53
N LEU A 56 -5.38 -5.54 -2.44
CA LEU A 56 -6.16 -6.22 -1.41
C LEU A 56 -7.09 -7.22 -2.08
N GLU A 57 -7.10 -8.46 -1.61
CA GLU A 57 -8.06 -9.47 -2.04
C GLU A 57 -8.68 -10.15 -0.84
N GLY A 58 -9.99 -10.45 -0.90
CA GLY A 58 -10.70 -11.21 0.12
C GLY A 58 -11.89 -10.45 0.71
N THR A 59 -12.19 -10.69 1.98
CA THR A 59 -13.40 -10.14 2.63
C THR A 59 -13.33 -8.60 2.66
N ASN A 60 -14.35 -7.94 2.11
CA ASN A 60 -14.47 -6.48 2.00
C ASN A 60 -13.36 -5.79 1.18
N ALA A 61 -12.77 -6.49 0.20
CA ALA A 61 -11.72 -5.91 -0.64
C ALA A 61 -12.17 -4.66 -1.42
N LYS A 62 -13.44 -4.61 -1.85
CA LYS A 62 -13.99 -3.46 -2.58
C LYS A 62 -14.07 -2.22 -1.70
N GLU A 63 -14.61 -2.36 -0.50
CA GLU A 63 -14.71 -1.29 0.49
C GLU A 63 -13.33 -0.79 0.91
N ALA A 64 -12.36 -1.70 1.00
CA ALA A 64 -10.97 -1.36 1.28
C ALA A 64 -10.32 -0.56 0.15
N ALA A 65 -10.57 -0.92 -1.12
CA ALA A 65 -10.11 -0.16 -2.28
C ALA A 65 -10.71 1.26 -2.28
N GLU A 66 -12.02 1.38 -2.07
CA GLU A 66 -12.68 2.69 -1.97
C GLU A 66 -12.13 3.55 -0.82
N LEU A 67 -11.76 2.92 0.31
CA LEU A 67 -11.15 3.62 1.44
C LEU A 67 -9.77 4.20 1.07
N LEU A 68 -8.94 3.43 0.37
CA LEU A 68 -7.61 3.85 -0.09
C LEU A 68 -7.72 4.98 -1.12
N GLU A 69 -8.64 4.85 -2.09
CA GLU A 69 -8.87 5.84 -3.15
C GLU A 69 -9.41 7.17 -2.61
N LYS A 70 -10.18 7.14 -1.51
CA LYS A 70 -10.71 8.35 -0.85
C LYS A 70 -9.71 9.00 0.11
N SER A 71 -8.61 8.32 0.43
CA SER A 71 -7.60 8.89 1.30
C SER A 71 -6.91 10.07 0.60
N SER A 72 -6.44 11.05 1.39
CA SER A 72 -5.64 12.16 0.86
C SER A 72 -4.21 11.75 0.48
N LEU A 73 -3.89 10.46 0.59
CA LEU A 73 -2.57 9.89 0.33
C LEU A 73 -2.57 9.26 -1.06
N GLU A 74 -1.47 9.42 -1.79
CA GLU A 74 -1.32 8.91 -3.16
C GLU A 74 -1.01 7.40 -3.15
N PHE A 75 -2.05 6.57 -2.95
CA PHE A 75 -1.97 5.13 -3.14
C PHE A 75 -2.35 4.74 -4.57
N LEU A 76 -1.56 3.84 -5.15
CA LEU A 76 -1.91 3.16 -6.40
C LEU A 76 -2.63 1.87 -6.09
N VAL A 77 -3.96 1.85 -6.21
CA VAL A 77 -4.75 0.65 -5.92
C VAL A 77 -4.75 -0.28 -7.14
N ALA A 78 -4.43 -1.56 -6.91
CA ALA A 78 -4.36 -2.58 -7.94
C ALA A 78 -5.42 -3.68 -7.75
N THR A 79 -5.92 -4.18 -8.87
CA THR A 79 -7.03 -5.15 -8.92
C THR A 79 -6.56 -6.60 -9.04
N SER A 80 -5.36 -6.82 -9.57
CA SER A 80 -4.73 -8.14 -9.69
C SER A 80 -3.25 -8.05 -9.31
N LEU A 81 -2.62 -9.20 -9.08
CA LEU A 81 -1.18 -9.23 -8.80
C LEU A 81 -0.35 -8.75 -10.01
N ALA A 82 -0.79 -9.07 -11.23
CA ALA A 82 -0.15 -8.60 -12.45
C ALA A 82 -0.24 -7.07 -12.57
N ASP A 83 -1.44 -6.51 -12.40
CA ASP A 83 -1.68 -5.06 -12.37
C ASP A 83 -0.84 -4.38 -11.27
N ALA A 84 -0.75 -4.98 -10.08
CA ALA A 84 0.06 -4.45 -8.99
C ALA A 84 1.55 -4.41 -9.34
N ALA A 85 2.07 -5.47 -9.94
CA ALA A 85 3.46 -5.53 -10.38
C ALA A 85 3.77 -4.49 -11.48
N GLU A 86 2.90 -4.38 -12.48
CA GLU A 86 3.03 -3.40 -13.56
C GLU A 86 3.02 -1.96 -13.02
N LYS A 87 2.06 -1.63 -12.13
CA LYS A 87 1.99 -0.32 -11.46
C LYS A 87 3.22 -0.02 -10.62
N ALA A 88 3.74 -1.01 -9.89
CA ALA A 88 4.93 -0.80 -9.04
C ALA A 88 6.16 -0.46 -9.87
N VAL A 89 6.34 -1.13 -11.01
CA VAL A 89 7.44 -0.84 -11.94
C VAL A 89 7.24 0.52 -12.61
N ALA A 90 6.03 0.82 -13.10
CA ALA A 90 5.72 2.09 -13.75
C ALA A 90 5.92 3.29 -12.82
N ALA A 91 5.50 3.18 -11.55
CA ALA A 91 5.62 4.25 -10.57
C ALA A 91 7.07 4.66 -10.29
N VAL A 92 8.03 3.73 -10.39
CA VAL A 92 9.46 4.06 -10.28
C VAL A 92 9.96 4.85 -11.48
N THR A 93 9.38 4.63 -12.67
CA THR A 93 9.80 5.31 -13.91
C THR A 93 9.22 6.72 -14.04
N GLU A 94 8.02 6.96 -13.49
CA GLU A 94 7.37 8.28 -13.53
C GLU A 94 7.91 9.24 -12.46
N GLY A 95 8.37 8.71 -11.31
CA GLY A 95 9.02 9.49 -10.24
C GLY A 95 10.49 9.87 -10.50
N ALA A 96 11.02 9.64 -11.71
CA ALA A 96 12.39 9.97 -12.11
C ALA A 96 12.50 11.26 -12.95
N GLN A 97 11.48 12.13 -12.89
CA GLN A 97 11.50 13.47 -13.51
C GLN A 97 11.71 14.57 -12.48
#